data_AF-A0A197ZXD8-F1
#
_entry.id   AF-A0A197ZXD8-F1
#
_cell.length_a   1.000
_cell.length_b   1.000
_cell.length_c   1.000
_cell.angle_alpha   90.00
_cell.angle_beta   90.00
_cell.angle_gamma   90.00
#
_symmetry.space_group_name_H-M   'P 1'
#
loop_
_entity.id
_entity.type
_entity.pdbx_description
1 polymer ?
#
loop_
_entity_poly.entity_id
_entity_poly.type
_entity_poly.pdbx_seq_one_letter_code
_entity_poly.pdbx_strand_id
1 'polypeptide(L)'
;MKREFTVHFKVIHQDRSSLLRGIIYLEENQKPTLNDYAQCLKDCGHDVILQDKENIIFRAFKPDEDPYLIHILEEDNDHIRDIVIENLVRNLMK
;
A
#
# COMPACT_ATOMS: atom_id res chain seq x y z
N MET A 1 10.46 5.00 23.86
CA MET A 1 8.99 4.80 23.85
C MET A 1 8.60 4.47 22.42
N LYS A 2 7.67 3.55 22.17
CA LYS A 2 7.21 3.28 20.80
C LYS A 2 6.31 4.41 20.32
N ARG A 3 6.52 4.87 19.08
CA ARG A 3 5.70 5.90 18.44
C ARG A 3 4.78 5.26 17.40
N GLU A 4 3.57 5.78 17.34
CA GLU A 4 2.59 5.43 16.30
C GLU A 4 2.95 6.14 15.00
N PHE A 5 3.21 5.35 13.96
CA PHE A 5 3.39 5.82 12.60
C PHE A 5 2.15 5.47 11.79
N THR A 6 1.46 6.48 11.27
CA THR A 6 0.30 6.26 10.40
C THR A 6 0.78 6.04 8.98
N VAL A 7 0.50 4.86 8.42
CA VAL A 7 0.75 4.57 7.01
C VAL A 7 -0.53 4.74 6.22
N HIS A 8 -0.48 5.52 5.15
CA HIS A 8 -1.57 5.62 4.18
C HIS A 8 -1.33 4.62 3.07
N PHE A 9 -2.36 3.89 2.64
CA PHE A 9 -2.24 2.97 1.52
C PHE A 9 -3.52 2.91 0.69
N LYS A 10 -3.34 2.65 -0.59
CA LYS A 10 -4.42 2.53 -1.56
C LYS A 10 -4.57 1.07 -1.97
N VAL A 11 -5.71 0.49 -1.64
CA VAL A 11 -6.11 -0.84 -2.12
C VAL A 11 -6.82 -0.66 -3.46
N ILE A 12 -6.37 -1.36 -4.49
CA ILE A 12 -6.88 -1.29 -5.86
C ILE A 12 -7.38 -2.69 -6.23
N HIS A 13 -8.70 -2.85 -6.20
CA HIS A 13 -9.40 -4.10 -6.48
C HIS A 13 -10.28 -3.92 -7.72
N GLN A 14 -9.89 -4.55 -8.84
CA GLN A 14 -10.57 -4.42 -10.14
C GLN A 14 -10.84 -2.93 -10.47
N ASP A 15 -12.10 -2.53 -10.63
CA ASP A 15 -12.52 -1.15 -10.95
C ASP A 15 -12.64 -0.22 -9.72
N ARG A 16 -12.37 -0.72 -8.52
CA ARG A 16 -12.52 0.05 -7.28
C ARG A 16 -11.17 0.30 -6.64
N SER A 17 -11.05 1.49 -6.05
CA SER A 17 -9.94 1.76 -5.16
C SER A 17 -10.41 2.35 -3.85
N SER A 18 -9.77 1.95 -2.77
CA SER A 18 -10.08 2.36 -1.41
C SER A 18 -8.82 2.87 -0.74
N LEU A 19 -8.91 4.05 -0.12
CA LEU A 19 -7.85 4.63 0.68
C LEU A 19 -8.05 4.18 2.12
N LEU A 20 -7.06 3.49 2.65
CA LEU A 20 -7.04 2.97 4.01
C LEU A 20 -5.82 3.49 4.76
N ARG A 21 -5.85 3.31 6.06
CA ARG A 21 -4.79 3.74 6.97
C ARG A 21 -4.45 2.60 7.91
N GLY A 22 -3.16 2.36 8.08
CA GLY A 22 -2.61 1.42 9.03
C GLY A 22 -1.81 2.16 10.09
N ILE A 23 -1.58 1.50 11.21
CA ILE A 23 -0.72 2.01 12.27
C ILE A 23 0.43 1.02 12.44
N ILE A 24 1.66 1.53 12.35
CA ILE A 24 2.89 0.78 12.62
C ILE A 24 3.50 1.36 13.90
N TYR A 25 3.83 0.49 14.85
CA TYR A 25 4.51 0.89 16.08
C TYR A 25 6.02 0.78 15.89
N LEU A 26 6.71 1.92 15.80
CA LEU A 26 8.15 1.98 15.59
C LEU A 26 8.88 2.49 16.83
N GLU A 27 10.16 2.14 16.96
CA GLU A 27 11.02 2.79 17.94
C GLU A 27 11.28 4.26 17.54
N GLU A 28 11.70 5.06 18.52
CA GLU A 28 11.90 6.49 18.33
C GLU A 28 12.95 6.77 17.24
N ASN A 29 12.60 7.63 16.28
CA ASN A 29 13.41 7.98 15.09
C ASN A 29 13.63 6.86 14.05
N GLN A 30 12.90 5.75 14.12
CA GLN A 30 12.91 4.75 13.04
C GLN A 30 11.91 5.09 11.94
N LYS A 31 12.29 4.80 10.70
CA LYS A 31 11.37 4.75 9.56
C LYS A 31 10.85 3.32 9.38
N PRO A 32 9.59 3.15 8.96
CA PRO A 32 9.06 1.83 8.65
C PRO A 32 9.87 1.18 7.53
N THR A 33 10.13 -0.11 7.68
CA THR A 33 10.75 -0.93 6.62
C THR A 33 9.67 -1.58 5.76
N LEU A 34 10.07 -2.11 4.61
CA LEU A 34 9.18 -2.91 3.75
C LEU A 34 8.55 -4.10 4.50
N ASN A 35 9.29 -4.68 5.44
CA ASN A 35 8.78 -5.76 6.26
C ASN A 35 7.72 -5.28 7.25
N ASP A 36 7.88 -4.07 7.81
CA ASP A 36 6.88 -3.46 8.69
C ASP A 36 5.59 -3.14 7.93
N TYR A 37 5.70 -2.63 6.71
CA TYR A 37 4.55 -2.43 5.82
C TYR A 37 3.85 -3.76 5.50
N ALA A 38 4.62 -4.80 5.15
CA ALA A 38 4.05 -6.11 4.84
C ALA A 38 3.34 -6.74 6.05
N GLN A 39 3.93 -6.62 7.25
CA GLN A 39 3.30 -7.09 8.49
C GLN A 39 2.02 -6.32 8.78
N CYS A 40 2.05 -4.99 8.69
CA CYS A 40 0.86 -4.16 8.90
C CYS A 40 -0.30 -4.56 7.97
N LEU A 41 -0.01 -4.80 6.69
CA LEU A 41 -1.02 -5.25 5.73
C LEU A 41 -1.58 -6.65 6.08
N LYS A 42 -0.72 -7.56 6.57
CA LYS A 42 -1.14 -8.89 7.05
C LYS A 42 -1.99 -8.81 8.32
N ASP A 43 -1.65 -7.94 9.26
CA ASP A 43 -2.44 -7.67 10.46
C ASP A 43 -3.81 -7.06 10.11
N CYS A 44 -3.89 -6.29 9.02
CA CYS A 44 -5.17 -5.82 8.45
C CYS A 44 -5.96 -6.92 7.71
N GLY A 45 -5.45 -8.14 7.62
CA GLY A 45 -6.11 -9.27 6.96
C GLY A 45 -5.85 -9.38 5.46
N HIS A 46 -4.80 -8.74 4.95
CA HIS A 46 -4.36 -8.87 3.56
C HIS A 46 -3.13 -9.79 3.48
N ASP A 47 -3.23 -10.93 2.80
CA ASP A 47 -2.05 -11.77 2.56
C ASP A 47 -1.23 -11.19 1.39
N VAL A 48 -0.13 -10.52 1.70
CA VAL A 48 0.62 -9.70 0.75
C VAL A 48 1.99 -10.27 0.38
N ILE A 49 2.35 -10.07 -0.89
CA ILE A 49 3.68 -10.33 -1.46
C ILE A 49 4.18 -9.03 -2.09
N LEU A 50 5.44 -8.66 -1.83
CA LEU A 50 6.06 -7.50 -2.46
C LEU A 50 6.14 -7.72 -3.98
N GLN A 51 5.53 -6.82 -4.76
CA GLN A 51 5.56 -6.85 -6.21
C GLN A 51 6.54 -5.82 -6.77
N ASP A 52 6.55 -4.62 -6.19
CA ASP A 52 7.43 -3.53 -6.58
C ASP A 52 8.03 -2.87 -5.34
N LYS A 53 9.36 -2.90 -5.25
CA LYS A 53 10.10 -2.31 -4.14
C LYS A 53 10.27 -0.80 -4.28
N GLU A 54 10.38 -0.30 -5.51
CA GLU A 54 10.63 1.12 -5.78
C GLU A 54 9.40 1.95 -5.47
N ASN A 55 8.22 1.45 -5.86
CA ASN A 55 6.93 2.08 -5.61
C ASN A 55 6.20 1.54 -4.37
N ILE A 56 6.83 0.61 -3.63
CA ILE A 56 6.24 -0.03 -2.44
C ILE A 56 4.81 -0.56 -2.73
N ILE A 57 4.72 -1.37 -3.78
CA ILE A 57 3.47 -2.01 -4.21
C ILE A 57 3.51 -3.48 -3.78
N PHE A 58 2.48 -3.85 -3.04
CA PHE A 58 2.20 -5.21 -2.63
C PHE A 58 1.07 -5.78 -3.45
N ARG A 59 1.18 -7.06 -3.80
CA ARG A 59 0.08 -7.85 -4.34
C ARG A 59 -0.55 -8.63 -3.20
N ALA A 60 -1.83 -8.45 -3.00
CA ALA A 60 -2.60 -9.13 -1.98
C ALA A 60 -3.42 -10.27 -2.59
N PHE A 61 -3.58 -11.34 -1.81
CA PHE A 61 -4.34 -12.53 -2.16
C PHE A 61 -5.37 -12.79 -1.07
N LYS A 62 -6.59 -13.14 -1.48
CA LYS A 62 -7.63 -13.64 -0.60
C LYS A 62 -8.23 -14.90 -1.20
N PRO A 63 -8.62 -15.88 -0.38
CA PRO A 63 -9.45 -16.97 -0.87
C PRO A 63 -10.74 -16.38 -1.43
N ASP A 64 -11.16 -16.85 -2.60
CA ASP A 64 -12.39 -16.45 -3.31
C ASP A 64 -12.43 -15.03 -3.91
N GLU A 65 -11.30 -14.31 -3.95
CA GLU A 65 -11.18 -13.02 -4.66
C GLU A 65 -10.00 -13.01 -5.64
N ASP A 66 -10.13 -12.26 -6.73
CA ASP A 66 -9.00 -12.01 -7.64
C ASP A 66 -7.86 -11.30 -6.90
N PRO A 67 -6.59 -11.59 -7.24
CA PRO A 67 -5.47 -10.86 -6.66
C PRO A 67 -5.58 -9.37 -6.93
N TYR A 68 -5.36 -8.56 -5.91
CA TYR A 68 -5.46 -7.10 -5.98
C TYR A 68 -4.16 -6.45 -5.53
N LEU A 69 -4.02 -5.15 -5.81
CA LEU A 69 -2.80 -4.40 -5.51
C LEU A 69 -3.02 -3.48 -4.33
N ILE A 70 -2.00 -3.32 -3.51
CA ILE A 70 -1.94 -2.36 -2.41
C ILE A 70 -0.69 -1.51 -2.60
N HIS A 71 -0.90 -0.21 -2.77
CA HIS A 71 0.17 0.77 -2.94
C HIS A 71 0.33 1.56 -1.64
N ILE A 72 1.51 1.51 -1.03
CA ILE A 72 1.83 2.36 0.13
C ILE A 72 2.07 3.79 -0.35
N LEU A 73 1.31 4.73 0.21
CA LEU A 73 1.42 6.14 -0.06
C LEU A 73 2.34 6.76 1.00
N GLU A 74 3.65 6.71 0.77
CA GLU A 74 4.59 7.45 1.62
C GLU A 74 4.36 8.96 1.45
N GLU A 75 4.29 9.71 2.56
CA GLU A 75 4.12 11.17 2.57
C GLU A 75 5.40 11.92 2.11
N ASP A 76 6.12 11.38 1.12
CA ASP A 76 7.19 12.11 0.45
C ASP A 76 6.57 13.08 -0.56
N ASN A 77 6.88 14.36 -0.38
CA ASN A 77 6.03 15.52 -0.66
C ASN A 77 5.69 15.81 -2.14
N ASP A 78 5.98 14.95 -3.12
CA ASP A 78 5.91 15.37 -4.53
C ASP A 78 5.47 14.32 -5.57
N HIS A 79 5.28 13.03 -5.23
CA HIS A 79 5.12 11.97 -6.24
C HIS A 79 3.81 11.17 -6.21
N ILE A 80 2.92 11.40 -5.25
CA ILE A 80 1.62 10.69 -5.18
C ILE A 80 0.69 11.02 -6.36
N ARG A 81 0.95 12.11 -7.12
CA ARG A 81 0.09 12.53 -8.22
C ARG A 81 0.24 11.72 -9.51
N ASP A 82 1.41 11.16 -9.82
CA ASP A 82 1.64 10.61 -11.16
C ASP A 82 1.26 9.13 -11.32
N ILE A 83 1.63 8.26 -10.36
CA ILE A 83 1.43 6.80 -10.49
C ILE A 83 -0.05 6.41 -10.55
N VAL A 84 -0.90 7.14 -9.81
CA VAL A 84 -2.34 6.87 -9.77
C VAL A 84 -3.03 7.29 -11.07
N ILE A 85 -2.57 8.37 -11.71
CA ILE A 85 -3.21 8.88 -12.92
C ILE A 85 -2.83 8.02 -14.13
N GLU A 86 -1.59 7.53 -14.24
CA GLU A 86 -1.18 6.70 -15.38
C GLU A 86 -1.94 5.37 -15.46
N ASN A 87 -2.19 4.72 -14.31
CA ASN A 87 -2.94 3.46 -14.28
C ASN A 87 -4.44 3.65 -14.54
N LEU A 88 -5.02 4.80 -14.15
CA LEU A 88 -6.43 5.09 -14.43
C LEU A 88 -6.64 5.40 -15.92
N VAL A 89 -5.72 6.15 -16.53
CA VAL A 89 -5.80 6.55 -17.94
C VAL A 89 -5.65 5.36 -18.89
N ARG A 90 -4.81 4.37 -18.55
CA ARG A 90 -4.64 3.16 -19.39
C ARG A 90 -5.88 2.27 -19.46
N ASN A 91 -6.74 2.26 -18.43
CA ASN A 91 -7.99 1.48 -18.44
C ASN A 91 -9.15 2.20 -19.14
N LEU A 92 -9.07 3.51 -19.36
CA LEU A 92 -10.10 4.31 -20.03
C LEU A 92 -9.91 4.40 -21.57
N MET A 93 -8.78 3.92 -22.11
CA MET A 93 -8.46 3.96 -23.55
C MET A 93 -8.62 2.61 -24.26
N LYS A 94 -9.41 1.68 -23.72
CA LYS A 94 -9.79 0.43 -24.41
C LYS A 94 -11.20 0.48 -24.94
#